data_AF-A0A7V2KR16-F1
#
_entry.id   AF-A0A7V2KR16-F1
#
_cell.length_a   1.000
_cell.length_b   1.000
_cell.length_c   1.000
_cell.angle_alpha   90.00
_cell.angle_beta   90.00
_cell.angle_gamma   90.00
#
_symmetry.space_group_name_H-M   'P 1'
#
loop_
_entity.id
_entity.type
_entity.pdbx_description
1 polymer ?
#
loop_
_entity_poly.entity_id
_entity_poly.type
_entity_poly.pdbx_seq_one_letter_code
_entity_poly.pdbx_strand_id
1 'polypeptide(L)'
;MNQLIIVIVVTAIGLFFGLLIYLANSRLPHREKVTEIPDTADKIPPEKDCKAVIHCGGMSEAIFKYHGVKSCRAASRLLGGFKRCPYACLGLGDCIGICPKGAISIDNKDIATVDYDKCDGCGLCIDECVRNLIELVPAETQIDFRCSYSQAENITGRERCQYAEEFISKGASAAIR
;
A
#
# COMPACT_ATOMS: atom_id res chain seq x y z
N MET A 1 -17.74 32.49 -48.42
CA MET A 1 -17.34 33.38 -47.31
C MET A 1 -17.83 32.89 -45.94
N ASN A 2 -19.12 32.54 -45.78
CA ASN A 2 -19.68 32.12 -44.49
C ASN A 2 -19.13 30.79 -43.93
N GLN A 3 -18.91 29.78 -44.79
CA GLN A 3 -18.37 28.47 -44.36
C GLN A 3 -16.92 28.56 -43.83
N LEU A 4 -16.07 29.38 -44.45
CA LEU A 4 -14.69 29.58 -44.02
C LEU A 4 -14.61 30.25 -42.64
N ILE A 5 -15.50 31.22 -42.38
CA ILE A 5 -15.59 31.91 -41.09
C ILE A 5 -16.00 30.93 -39.98
N ILE A 6 -16.97 30.05 -40.24
CA ILE A 6 -17.41 29.04 -39.26
C ILE A 6 -16.26 28.10 -38.88
N VAL A 7 -15.48 27.62 -39.84
CA VAL A 7 -14.33 26.73 -39.57
C VAL A 7 -13.27 27.43 -38.72
N ILE A 8 -12.98 28.71 -38.99
CA ILE A 8 -12.01 29.49 -38.21
C ILE A 8 -12.50 29.71 -36.78
N VAL A 9 -13.78 30.02 -36.59
CA VAL A 9 -14.36 30.23 -35.26
C VAL A 9 -14.37 28.94 -34.44
N VAL A 10 -14.77 27.81 -35.03
CA VAL A 10 -14.83 26.52 -34.34
C VAL A 10 -13.43 26.03 -33.96
N THR A 11 -12.44 26.20 -34.84
CA THR A 11 -11.04 25.82 -34.55
C THR A 11 -10.41 26.72 -33.49
N ALA A 12 -10.66 28.03 -33.53
CA ALA A 12 -10.19 28.97 -32.51
C ALA A 12 -10.78 28.68 -31.12
N ILE A 13 -12.09 28.39 -31.06
CA ILE A 13 -12.76 27.99 -29.81
C ILE A 13 -12.15 26.69 -29.27
N GLY A 14 -11.96 25.68 -30.13
CA GLY A 14 -11.37 24.40 -29.75
C GLY A 14 -9.96 24.54 -29.19
N LEU A 15 -9.10 25.35 -29.83
CA LEU A 15 -7.74 25.61 -29.34
C LEU A 15 -7.75 26.39 -28.03
N PHE A 16 -8.66 27.34 -27.85
CA PHE A 16 -8.78 28.11 -26.62
C PHE A 16 -9.22 27.23 -25.44
N PHE A 17 -10.27 26.42 -25.60
CA PHE A 17 -10.71 25.49 -24.56
C PHE A 17 -9.68 24.38 -24.32
N GLY A 18 -9.02 23.88 -25.37
CA GLY A 18 -7.94 22.90 -25.25
C GLY A 18 -6.74 23.44 -24.46
N LEU A 19 -6.32 24.68 -24.75
CA LEU A 19 -5.25 25.35 -24.01
C LEU A 19 -5.66 25.64 -22.55
N LEU A 20 -6.91 26.05 -22.31
CA LEU A 20 -7.43 26.24 -20.95
C LEU A 20 -7.44 24.94 -20.15
N ILE A 21 -7.90 23.83 -20.73
CA ILE A 21 -7.88 22.52 -20.09
C ILE A 21 -6.43 22.07 -19.86
N TYR A 22 -5.54 22.27 -20.83
CA TYR A 22 -4.12 21.95 -20.68
C TYR A 22 -3.49 22.73 -19.53
N LEU A 23 -3.72 24.04 -19.46
CA LEU A 23 -3.17 24.90 -18.40
C LEU A 23 -3.81 24.63 -17.03
N ALA A 24 -5.10 24.29 -16.99
CA ALA A 24 -5.77 23.87 -15.76
C ALA A 24 -5.22 22.52 -15.27
N ASN A 25 -5.00 21.58 -16.19
CA ASN A 25 -4.45 20.26 -15.89
C ASN A 25 -2.96 20.32 -15.51
N SER A 26 -2.16 21.22 -16.11
CA SER A 26 -0.76 21.44 -15.73
C SER A 26 -0.59 22.09 -14.34
N ARG A 27 -1.69 22.58 -13.75
CA ARG A 27 -1.74 23.07 -12.37
C ARG A 27 -2.33 22.06 -11.39
N LEU A 28 -2.86 20.93 -11.85
CA LEU A 28 -3.06 19.82 -10.94
C LEU A 28 -1.66 19.38 -10.51
N PRO A 29 -1.38 19.27 -9.19
CA PRO A 29 -0.14 18.67 -8.74
C PRO A 29 -0.15 17.27 -9.35
N HIS A 30 0.67 17.05 -10.38
CA HIS A 30 1.04 15.71 -10.77
C HIS A 30 1.44 15.05 -9.47
N ARG A 31 0.73 13.97 -9.15
CA ARG A 31 1.00 13.07 -8.05
C ARG A 31 2.47 12.68 -8.16
N GLU A 32 3.31 13.49 -7.53
CA GLU A 32 4.68 13.14 -7.24
C GLU A 32 4.51 11.86 -6.44
N LYS A 33 4.98 10.75 -7.03
CA LYS A 33 5.24 9.57 -6.24
C LYS A 33 6.05 10.08 -5.05
N VAL A 34 5.70 9.63 -3.86
CA VAL A 34 6.54 9.82 -2.68
C VAL A 34 7.90 9.19 -2.99
N THR A 35 8.77 10.03 -3.53
CA THR A 35 10.20 9.93 -3.77
C THR A 35 10.61 11.34 -3.35
N GLU A 36 10.89 11.61 -2.09
CA GLU A 36 11.98 11.04 -1.32
C GLU A 36 11.55 10.92 0.15
N ILE A 37 11.68 9.71 0.70
CA ILE A 37 11.86 9.58 2.15
C ILE A 37 13.25 10.18 2.40
N PRO A 38 13.42 11.14 3.34
CA PRO A 38 14.74 11.69 3.63
C PRO A 38 15.73 10.56 3.90
N ASP A 39 16.85 10.61 3.19
CA ASP A 39 17.96 9.65 3.18
C ASP A 39 18.68 9.59 4.54
N THR A 40 17.96 9.17 5.59
CA THR A 40 18.56 8.44 6.70
C THR A 40 18.18 6.96 6.61
N ALA A 41 18.03 6.45 5.38
CA ALA A 41 18.38 5.08 5.09
C ALA A 41 19.91 5.05 5.05
N ASP A 42 20.50 4.90 6.23
CA ASP A 42 21.82 4.29 6.33
C ASP A 42 21.81 3.10 5.37
N LYS A 43 22.72 3.13 4.40
CA LYS A 43 22.95 2.04 3.48
C LYS A 43 23.14 0.79 4.33
N ILE A 44 22.09 -0.02 4.49
CA ILE A 44 22.22 -1.32 5.14
C ILE A 44 23.19 -2.06 4.22
N PRO A 45 24.43 -2.34 4.65
CA PRO A 45 25.37 -3.03 3.81
C PRO A 45 24.74 -4.39 3.43
N PRO A 46 24.98 -4.89 2.21
CA PRO A 46 24.36 -6.11 1.67
C PRO A 46 24.77 -7.42 2.40
N GLU A 47 25.21 -7.30 3.65
CA GLU A 47 25.79 -8.37 4.47
C GLU A 47 25.02 -8.59 5.79
N LYS A 48 24.04 -7.74 6.13
CA LYS A 48 23.33 -7.81 7.42
C LYS A 48 22.07 -8.68 7.33
N ASP A 49 21.92 -9.62 8.25
CA ASP A 49 20.73 -10.49 8.40
C ASP A 49 19.46 -9.63 8.49
N CYS A 50 18.64 -9.67 7.44
CA CYS A 50 17.38 -8.94 7.34
C CYS A 50 16.20 -9.90 7.48
N LYS A 51 15.12 -9.41 8.08
CA LYS A 51 13.88 -10.16 8.24
C LYS A 51 12.71 -9.36 7.67
N ALA A 52 11.75 -10.07 7.08
CA ALA A 52 10.53 -9.45 6.61
C ALA A 52 9.62 -9.12 7.80
N VAL A 53 9.09 -7.90 7.83
CA VAL A 53 8.13 -7.41 8.81
C VAL A 53 6.85 -7.02 8.08
N ILE A 54 5.70 -7.33 8.68
CA ILE A 54 4.39 -7.04 8.08
C ILE A 54 3.69 -5.94 8.90
N HIS A 55 3.43 -4.81 8.25
CA HIS A 55 2.85 -3.60 8.84
C HIS A 55 1.31 -3.66 8.90
N CYS A 56 0.77 -4.71 9.51
CA CYS A 56 -0.66 -4.81 9.80
C CYS A 56 -0.94 -5.52 11.14
N GLY A 57 -1.75 -4.92 12.01
CA GLY A 57 -2.16 -5.52 13.30
C GLY A 57 -3.42 -6.41 13.25
N GLY A 58 -4.07 -6.53 12.08
CA GLY A 58 -5.15 -7.51 11.85
C GLY A 58 -6.53 -7.20 12.44
N MET A 59 -6.78 -5.98 12.93
CA MET A 59 -8.10 -5.61 13.47
C MET A 59 -9.06 -4.98 12.44
N SER A 60 -8.83 -5.18 11.14
CA SER A 60 -9.76 -4.68 10.13
C SER A 60 -10.84 -5.71 9.86
N GLU A 61 -12.09 -5.33 10.10
CA GLU A 61 -13.25 -6.11 9.70
C GLU A 61 -13.39 -6.17 8.17
N ALA A 62 -14.11 -7.18 7.68
CA ALA A 62 -14.52 -7.27 6.29
C ALA A 62 -15.82 -6.48 6.06
N ILE A 63 -15.87 -5.66 5.00
CA ILE A 63 -17.08 -4.95 4.57
C ILE A 63 -18.08 -5.94 3.94
N PHE A 64 -17.55 -6.96 3.25
CA PHE A 64 -18.33 -8.02 2.62
C PHE A 64 -17.52 -9.33 2.58
N LYS A 65 -18.21 -10.46 2.42
CA LYS A 65 -17.56 -11.77 2.26
C LYS A 65 -17.03 -11.94 0.84
N TYR A 66 -15.74 -12.22 0.73
CA TYR A 66 -15.10 -12.48 -0.56
C TYR A 66 -15.18 -13.97 -0.92
N HIS A 67 -15.76 -14.28 -2.08
CA HIS A 67 -15.93 -15.64 -2.60
C HIS A 67 -15.17 -15.89 -3.93
N GLY A 68 -14.24 -15.00 -4.29
CA GLY A 68 -13.48 -15.11 -5.53
C GLY A 68 -12.25 -16.01 -5.43
N VAL A 69 -11.35 -15.86 -6.41
CA VAL A 69 -10.04 -16.53 -6.43
C VAL A 69 -9.26 -16.13 -5.18
N LYS A 70 -8.70 -17.10 -4.45
CA LYS A 70 -7.88 -16.85 -3.26
C LYS A 70 -6.55 -16.18 -3.63
N SER A 71 -6.61 -14.89 -3.96
CA SER A 71 -5.45 -14.05 -4.22
C SER A 71 -5.66 -12.59 -3.80
N CYS A 72 -4.67 -12.02 -3.11
CA CYS A 72 -4.65 -10.61 -2.72
C CYS A 72 -4.73 -9.70 -3.95
N ARG A 73 -4.03 -10.05 -5.04
CA ARG A 73 -4.05 -9.31 -6.31
C ARG A 73 -5.44 -9.33 -6.96
N ALA A 74 -6.09 -10.49 -6.97
CA ALA A 74 -7.46 -10.61 -7.50
C ALA A 74 -8.47 -9.83 -6.65
N ALA A 75 -8.41 -9.97 -5.32
CA ALA A 75 -9.30 -9.28 -4.40
C ALA A 75 -9.10 -7.76 -4.38
N SER A 76 -7.85 -7.29 -4.47
CA SER A 76 -7.54 -5.85 -4.49
C SER A 76 -8.11 -5.14 -5.72
N ARG A 77 -8.27 -5.84 -6.85
CA ARG A 77 -8.92 -5.28 -8.04
C ARG A 77 -10.43 -5.09 -7.86
N LEU A 78 -11.06 -5.79 -6.91
CA LEU A 78 -12.48 -5.67 -6.62
C LEU A 78 -12.69 -4.63 -5.52
N LEU A 79 -13.05 -3.42 -5.95
CA LEU A 79 -13.28 -2.25 -5.09
C LEU A 79 -12.08 -1.83 -4.23
N GLY A 80 -10.86 -2.30 -4.50
CA GLY A 80 -9.73 -2.05 -3.61
C GLY A 80 -9.69 -3.02 -2.42
N GLY A 81 -10.24 -4.24 -2.53
CA GLY A 81 -10.23 -5.27 -1.48
C GLY A 81 -11.47 -5.26 -0.59
N PHE A 82 -11.63 -6.27 0.26
CA PHE A 82 -12.87 -6.49 1.04
C PHE A 82 -12.78 -6.08 2.52
N LYS A 83 -11.63 -5.59 2.98
CA LYS A 83 -11.41 -5.12 4.35
C LYS A 83 -11.79 -3.63 4.49
N ARG A 84 -12.29 -3.25 5.67
CA ARG A 84 -12.74 -1.89 6.00
C ARG A 84 -11.58 -0.89 5.93
N CYS A 85 -10.44 -1.24 6.50
CA CYS A 85 -9.22 -0.46 6.37
C CYS A 85 -8.62 -0.65 4.96
N PRO A 86 -8.33 0.44 4.23
CA PRO A 86 -7.75 0.36 2.88
C PRO A 86 -6.31 -0.17 2.89
N TYR A 87 -5.60 -0.06 4.01
CA TYR A 87 -4.22 -0.56 4.22
C TYR A 87 -4.17 -1.91 4.94
N ALA A 88 -5.32 -2.59 5.14
CA ALA A 88 -5.30 -3.87 5.81
C ALA A 88 -4.74 -4.98 4.89
N CYS A 89 -4.00 -5.90 5.51
CA CYS A 89 -3.69 -7.18 4.91
C CYS A 89 -5.01 -7.89 4.57
N LEU A 90 -5.08 -8.46 3.37
CA LEU A 90 -6.28 -9.16 2.89
C LEU A 90 -6.32 -10.62 3.36
N GLY A 91 -5.20 -11.18 3.82
CA GLY A 91 -5.18 -12.55 4.36
C GLY A 91 -5.33 -13.66 3.32
N LEU A 92 -5.17 -13.38 2.02
CA LEU A 92 -5.38 -14.38 0.96
C LEU A 92 -4.12 -15.17 0.57
N GLY A 93 -2.94 -14.77 1.05
CA GLY A 93 -1.74 -15.62 1.02
C GLY A 93 -0.86 -15.54 -0.23
N ASP A 94 -0.95 -14.51 -1.07
CA ASP A 94 -0.05 -14.36 -2.24
C ASP A 94 1.44 -14.38 -1.81
N CYS A 95 1.76 -13.74 -0.68
CA CYS A 95 3.10 -13.74 -0.08
C CYS A 95 3.57 -15.11 0.43
N ILE A 96 2.64 -16.02 0.76
CA ILE A 96 2.97 -17.39 1.19
C ILE A 96 3.44 -18.18 -0.02
N GLY A 97 2.74 -18.05 -1.15
CA GLY A 97 3.05 -18.78 -2.38
C GLY A 97 4.42 -18.44 -2.97
N ILE A 98 4.91 -17.21 -2.74
CA ILE A 98 6.20 -16.77 -3.26
C ILE A 98 7.39 -17.03 -2.32
N CYS A 99 7.13 -17.35 -1.05
CA CYS A 99 8.20 -17.51 -0.05
C CYS A 99 8.92 -18.87 -0.21
N PRO A 100 10.19 -18.91 -0.64
CA PRO A 100 10.90 -20.17 -0.88
C PRO A 100 11.22 -20.93 0.41
N LYS A 101 11.28 -20.22 1.55
CA LYS A 101 11.55 -20.79 2.87
C LYS A 101 10.29 -21.21 3.62
N GLY A 102 9.10 -20.89 3.11
CA GLY A 102 7.85 -21.10 3.84
C GLY A 102 7.80 -20.35 5.18
N ALA A 103 8.43 -19.18 5.24
CA ALA A 103 8.51 -18.36 6.46
C ALA A 103 7.23 -17.56 6.73
N ILE A 104 6.28 -17.49 5.80
CA ILE A 104 5.06 -16.68 5.93
C ILE A 104 3.85 -17.59 6.13
N SER A 105 2.99 -17.25 7.07
CA SER A 105 1.73 -17.95 7.35
C SER A 105 0.58 -16.96 7.55
N ILE A 106 -0.68 -17.40 7.46
CA ILE A 106 -1.84 -16.59 7.87
C ILE A 106 -2.21 -16.97 9.31
N ASP A 107 -2.35 -15.97 10.18
CA ASP A 107 -2.76 -16.17 11.56
C ASP A 107 -4.29 -16.25 11.73
N ASN A 108 -4.73 -16.36 12.98
CA ASN A 108 -6.15 -16.41 13.34
C ASN A 108 -6.92 -15.10 13.13
N LYS A 109 -6.24 -14.00 12.80
CA LYS A 109 -6.83 -12.69 12.48
C LYS A 109 -6.93 -12.46 10.97
N ASP A 110 -6.69 -13.49 10.17
CA ASP A 110 -6.60 -13.43 8.71
C ASP A 110 -5.53 -12.43 8.23
N ILE A 111 -4.41 -12.32 8.94
CA ILE A 111 -3.25 -11.55 8.47
C ILE A 111 -2.03 -12.43 8.27
N ALA A 112 -1.18 -12.01 7.34
CA ALA A 112 0.11 -12.64 7.15
C ALA A 112 1.04 -12.32 8.33
N THR A 113 1.74 -13.34 8.81
CA THR A 113 2.75 -13.29 9.87
C THR A 113 4.03 -13.97 9.38
N VAL A 114 5.18 -13.53 9.89
CA VAL A 114 6.50 -14.03 9.49
C VAL A 114 7.14 -14.79 10.64
N ASP A 115 7.60 -16.00 10.34
CA ASP A 115 8.50 -16.79 11.16
C ASP A 115 9.93 -16.28 10.94
N TYR A 116 10.44 -15.55 11.93
CA TYR A 116 11.76 -14.92 11.87
C TYR A 116 12.93 -15.91 11.83
N ASP A 117 12.72 -17.14 12.32
CA ASP A 117 13.75 -18.18 12.32
C ASP A 117 13.92 -18.77 10.91
N LYS A 118 12.83 -18.82 10.13
CA LYS A 118 12.86 -19.31 8.74
C LYS A 118 13.15 -18.22 7.71
N CYS A 119 12.86 -16.97 8.03
CA CYS A 119 13.03 -15.85 7.10
C CYS A 119 14.52 -15.57 6.86
N ASP A 120 14.95 -15.59 5.61
CA ASP A 120 16.32 -15.30 5.19
C ASP A 120 16.47 -13.88 4.59
N GLY A 121 15.41 -13.07 4.64
CA GLY A 121 15.44 -11.71 4.12
C GLY A 121 15.50 -11.57 2.60
N CYS A 122 15.14 -12.61 1.83
CA CYS A 122 15.22 -12.58 0.36
C CYS A 122 14.37 -11.51 -0.34
N GLY A 123 13.38 -10.91 0.33
CA GLY A 123 12.62 -9.76 -0.17
C GLY A 123 11.53 -10.05 -1.21
N LEU A 124 11.41 -11.28 -1.72
CA LEU A 124 10.43 -11.66 -2.76
C LEU A 124 8.96 -11.36 -2.39
N CYS A 125 8.65 -11.36 -1.09
CA CYS A 125 7.31 -11.07 -0.59
C CYS A 125 6.93 -9.57 -0.66
N ILE A 126 7.90 -8.66 -0.75
CA ILE A 126 7.66 -7.22 -0.84
C ILE A 126 6.89 -6.90 -2.12
N ASP A 127 7.43 -7.33 -3.27
CA ASP A 127 6.85 -7.04 -4.58
C ASP A 127 5.50 -7.73 -4.81
N GLU A 128 5.27 -8.86 -4.14
CA GLU A 128 4.02 -9.60 -4.27
C GLU A 128 2.89 -8.97 -3.44
N CYS A 129 3.22 -8.23 -2.39
CA CYS A 129 2.22 -7.57 -1.56
C CYS A 129 1.65 -6.34 -2.28
N VAL A 130 0.51 -6.51 -2.96
CA VAL A 130 -0.23 -5.41 -3.62
C VAL A 130 -0.67 -4.27 -2.69
N ARG A 131 -0.52 -4.44 -1.37
CA ARG A 131 -0.78 -3.44 -0.34
C ARG A 131 0.49 -2.75 0.18
N ASN A 132 1.67 -3.16 -0.27
CA ASN A 132 2.97 -2.67 0.17
C ASN A 132 3.13 -2.67 1.70
N LEU A 133 2.68 -3.75 2.34
CA LEU A 133 2.70 -3.89 3.81
C LEU A 133 3.94 -4.59 4.34
N ILE A 134 4.88 -4.98 3.48
CA ILE A 134 6.03 -5.79 3.87
C ILE A 134 7.30 -4.97 3.67
N GLU A 135 8.13 -4.92 4.69
CA GLU A 135 9.44 -4.25 4.67
C GLU A 135 10.52 -5.22 5.16
N LEU A 136 11.74 -5.08 4.66
CA LEU A 136 12.90 -5.77 5.21
C LEU A 136 13.55 -4.90 6.27
N VAL A 137 13.66 -5.44 7.47
CA VAL A 137 14.24 -4.78 8.63
C VAL A 137 15.43 -5.60 9.13
N PRO A 138 16.55 -4.98 9.56
CA PRO A 138 17.66 -5.71 10.16
C PRO A 138 17.20 -6.54 11.38
N ALA A 139 17.69 -7.78 11.52
CA ALA A 139 17.28 -8.75 12.55
C ALA A 139 17.55 -8.28 14.00
N GLU A 140 18.47 -7.34 14.16
CA GLU A 140 18.86 -6.71 15.43
C GLU A 140 17.85 -5.66 15.91
N THR A 141 16.91 -5.24 15.06
CA THR A 141 15.95 -4.18 15.37
C THR A 141 14.93 -4.67 16.40
N GLN A 142 14.73 -3.89 17.48
CA GLN A 142 13.83 -4.23 18.59
C GLN A 142 12.46 -3.52 18.51
N ILE A 143 12.30 -2.59 17.57
CA ILE A 143 11.10 -1.76 17.41
C ILE A 143 10.54 -2.00 16.00
N ASP A 144 9.41 -2.70 15.88
CA ASP A 144 8.68 -2.87 14.62
C ASP A 144 7.35 -2.09 14.63
N PHE A 145 7.21 -1.06 13.77
CA PHE A 145 5.96 -0.31 13.66
C PHE A 145 4.91 -1.12 12.89
N ARG A 146 4.00 -1.83 13.56
CA ARG A 146 3.04 -2.75 12.89
C ARG A 146 1.89 -2.11 12.11
N CYS A 147 1.86 -0.79 11.88
CA CYS A 147 0.75 -0.15 11.16
C CYS A 147 1.25 0.78 10.04
N SER A 148 0.85 0.48 8.80
CA SER A 148 1.17 1.28 7.60
C SER A 148 0.09 2.32 7.23
N TYR A 149 -0.86 2.62 8.13
CA TYR A 149 -1.98 3.49 7.77
C TYR A 149 -1.54 4.94 7.50
N SER A 150 -1.85 5.46 6.31
CA SER A 150 -1.62 6.86 5.93
C SER A 150 -2.93 7.64 5.83
N GLN A 151 -3.08 8.71 6.62
CA GLN A 151 -4.28 9.56 6.59
C GLN A 151 -4.43 10.35 5.28
N ALA A 152 -3.32 10.67 4.61
CA ALA A 152 -3.32 11.45 3.36
C ALA A 152 -4.02 10.72 2.19
N GLU A 153 -4.23 9.41 2.32
CA GLU A 153 -4.72 8.55 1.26
C GLU A 153 -6.05 7.83 1.62
N ASN A 154 -6.83 8.42 2.54
CA ASN A 154 -8.13 7.89 2.94
C ASN A 154 -9.10 7.78 1.74
N ILE A 155 -9.85 6.68 1.68
CA ILE A 155 -10.88 6.44 0.66
C ILE A 155 -12.25 6.63 1.29
N THR A 156 -13.15 7.39 0.66
CA THR A 156 -14.51 7.60 1.16
C THR A 156 -15.24 6.27 1.39
N GLY A 157 -15.85 6.10 2.56
CA GLY A 157 -16.53 4.86 2.96
C GLY A 157 -15.61 3.75 3.46
N ARG A 158 -14.29 4.00 3.55
CA ARG A 158 -13.31 3.14 4.21
C ARG A 158 -12.62 3.93 5.31
N GLU A 159 -12.37 3.27 6.43
CA GLU A 159 -11.85 3.91 7.64
C GLU A 159 -10.73 3.07 8.25
N ARG A 160 -9.84 3.73 9.00
CA ARG A 160 -8.80 3.07 9.79
C ARG A 160 -9.41 2.01 10.72
N CYS A 161 -8.67 0.95 10.99
CA CYS A 161 -9.07 -0.03 11.98
C CYS A 161 -8.75 0.46 13.40
N GLN A 162 -9.43 -0.14 14.39
CA GLN A 162 -9.21 0.15 15.82
C GLN A 162 -7.75 -0.04 16.25
N TYR A 163 -7.03 -1.01 15.66
CA TYR A 163 -5.59 -1.20 15.94
C TYR A 163 -4.77 0.06 15.65
N ALA A 164 -5.06 0.73 14.53
CA ALA A 164 -4.36 1.96 14.20
C ALA A 164 -4.66 3.03 15.25
N GLU A 165 -5.91 3.15 15.72
CA GLU A 165 -6.31 4.12 16.75
C GLU A 165 -5.58 3.85 18.07
N GLU A 166 -5.52 2.58 18.47
CA GLU A 166 -4.82 2.12 19.66
C GLU A 166 -3.31 2.43 19.57
N PHE A 167 -2.67 2.18 18.42
CA PHE A 167 -1.25 2.48 18.18
C PHE A 167 -0.93 3.98 18.27
N ILE A 168 -1.79 4.85 17.74
CA ILE A 168 -1.60 6.30 17.86
C ILE A 168 -1.81 6.76 19.31
N SER A 169 -2.81 6.21 19.99
CA SER A 169 -3.13 6.61 21.38
C SER A 169 -2.09 6.19 22.41
N LYS A 170 -1.41 5.04 22.21
CA LYS A 170 -0.43 4.47 23.14
C LYS A 170 1.01 4.90 22.83
N GLY A 171 1.21 5.72 21.81
CA GLY A 171 2.54 6.04 21.29
C GLY A 171 3.16 4.82 20.59
N ALA A 172 4.12 5.10 19.73
CA ALA A 172 4.81 4.21 18.80
C ALA A 172 5.50 2.94 19.40
N SER A 173 5.29 2.64 20.68
CA SER A 173 6.07 1.70 21.49
C SER A 173 5.48 0.28 21.60
N ALA A 174 4.27 0.04 21.10
CA ALA A 174 3.53 -1.20 21.39
C ALA A 174 3.69 -2.30 20.32
N ALA A 175 4.92 -2.65 19.97
CA ALA A 175 5.27 -3.94 19.38
C ALA A 175 6.77 -4.15 19.62
N ILE A 176 7.10 -4.49 20.85
CA ILE A 176 8.42 -5.04 21.19
C ILE A 176 8.24 -6.56 21.19
N ARG A 177 9.15 -7.23 20.47
CA ARG A 177 9.36 -8.66 20.29
C ARG A 177 8.68 -9.59 21.31
#